data_AF-A0A7S8ERA4-F1
#
_entry.id   AF-A0A7S8ERA4-F1
#
_cell.length_a   1.000
_cell.length_b   1.000
_cell.length_c   1.000
_cell.angle_alpha   90.00
_cell.angle_beta   90.00
_cell.angle_gamma   90.00
#
_symmetry.space_group_name_H-M   'P 1'
#
loop_
_entity.id
_entity.type
_entity.pdbx_description
1 polymer ?
#
loop_
_entity_poly.entity_id
_entity_poly.type
_entity_poly.pdbx_seq_one_letter_code
_entity_poly.pdbx_strand_id
1 'polypeptide(L)'
;MSIQKKQVVELLKAIETGAGEPVAVINPDKYIQHNLGAADGLAGFGALLAALPPHSAKVNTVRVFQDGDFVFAHTEYDFFGPKIGFDIFRFENGKIVEHWDNLQETAGPNSSGHSMTDGPAAAVDLDKTEANKKLVTAFADDILVNGRMDKLAGYFQGNGDSYTQHNPLIADGLSGLAAGFTALAKAGITIKYDHIHKVLGEGNFVLIASEGTLGGKPTSFYDLFRLQDGKIAEHWDTIEAIPPKSEWKNGNGRF
;
A
#
# COMPACT_ATOMS: atom_id res chain seq x y z
N MET A 1 -0.64 19.03 -8.37
CA MET A 1 0.01 18.23 -7.30
C MET A 1 0.37 19.18 -6.16
N SER A 2 0.09 18.82 -4.91
CA SER A 2 0.48 19.64 -3.74
C SER A 2 1.99 19.61 -3.51
N ILE A 3 2.49 20.51 -2.67
CA ILE A 3 3.92 20.57 -2.31
C ILE A 3 4.34 19.27 -1.62
N GLN A 4 3.56 18.74 -0.67
CA GLN A 4 3.90 17.51 0.06
C GLN A 4 3.94 16.29 -0.87
N LYS A 5 3.00 16.16 -1.81
CA LYS A 5 3.04 15.07 -2.81
C LYS A 5 4.29 15.14 -3.67
N LYS A 6 4.68 16.35 -4.11
CA LYS A 6 5.92 16.56 -4.85
C LYS A 6 7.15 16.18 -4.02
N GLN A 7 7.20 16.60 -2.75
CA GLN A 7 8.29 16.27 -1.84
C GLN A 7 8.44 14.76 -1.63
N VAL A 8 7.34 14.01 -1.49
CA VAL A 8 7.39 12.55 -1.38
C VAL A 8 7.92 11.91 -2.67
N VAL A 9 7.42 12.31 -3.84
CA VAL A 9 7.92 11.79 -5.12
C VAL A 9 9.42 12.06 -5.29
N GLU A 10 9.87 13.28 -4.96
CA GLU A 10 11.29 13.65 -5.02
C GLU A 10 12.14 12.87 -4.01
N LEU A 11 11.63 12.66 -2.79
CA LEU A 11 12.31 11.87 -1.75
C LEU A 11 12.46 10.42 -2.17
N LEU A 12 11.39 9.79 -2.67
CA LEU A 12 11.46 8.41 -3.17
C LEU A 12 12.42 8.33 -4.36
N LYS A 13 12.37 9.28 -5.30
CA LYS A 13 13.30 9.32 -6.44
C LYS A 13 14.76 9.56 -6.03
N ALA A 14 15.01 10.13 -4.85
CA ALA A 14 16.35 10.28 -4.29
C ALA A 14 17.03 8.92 -4.04
N ILE A 15 16.26 7.85 -3.80
CA ILE A 15 16.81 6.49 -3.63
C ILE A 15 17.54 6.03 -4.91
N GLU A 16 16.96 6.29 -6.09
CA GLU A 16 17.61 5.98 -7.38
C GLU A 16 18.72 6.97 -7.72
N THR A 17 18.47 8.26 -7.51
CA THR A 17 19.36 9.32 -8.02
C THR A 17 20.53 9.64 -7.10
N GLY A 18 20.46 9.27 -5.81
CA GLY A 18 21.41 9.68 -4.79
C GLY A 18 21.35 11.17 -4.42
N ALA A 19 20.30 11.89 -4.85
CA ALA A 19 20.17 13.33 -4.60
C ALA A 19 20.00 13.61 -3.10
N GLY A 20 20.78 14.56 -2.57
CA GLY A 20 20.74 14.92 -1.16
C GLY A 20 19.63 15.92 -0.82
N GLU A 21 19.24 16.79 -1.76
CA GLU A 21 18.27 17.86 -1.45
C GLU A 21 16.90 17.35 -1.00
N PRO A 22 16.30 16.31 -1.62
CA PRO A 22 14.99 15.80 -1.20
C PRO A 22 14.98 15.28 0.24
N VAL A 23 16.12 14.79 0.75
CA VAL A 23 16.25 14.27 2.13
C VAL A 23 15.98 15.37 3.17
N ALA A 24 16.21 16.65 2.82
CA ALA A 24 15.96 17.77 3.71
C ALA A 24 14.49 17.94 4.11
N VAL A 25 13.53 17.27 3.45
CA VAL A 25 12.13 17.27 3.89
C VAL A 25 11.93 16.47 5.19
N ILE A 26 12.82 15.53 5.52
CA ILE A 26 12.73 14.74 6.74
C ILE A 26 13.11 15.60 7.94
N ASN A 27 12.33 15.49 9.02
CA ASN A 27 12.66 16.09 10.30
C ASN A 27 13.80 15.28 10.96
N PRO A 28 14.99 15.85 11.16
CA PRO A 28 16.13 15.10 11.69
C PRO A 28 15.95 14.65 13.14
N ASP A 29 15.10 15.35 13.91
CA ASP A 29 14.94 15.16 15.35
C ASP A 29 13.73 14.29 15.72
N LYS A 30 12.81 14.06 14.77
CA LYS A 30 11.52 13.40 15.03
C LYS A 30 11.16 12.30 14.03
N TYR A 31 12.06 11.88 13.14
CA TYR A 31 11.71 10.88 12.12
C TYR A 31 11.57 9.47 12.70
N ILE A 32 10.34 8.96 12.74
CA ILE A 32 9.99 7.61 13.19
C ILE A 32 9.92 6.66 11.98
N GLN A 33 10.57 5.50 12.08
CA GLN A 33 10.50 4.42 11.08
C GLN A 33 9.69 3.21 11.52
N HIS A 34 8.78 2.79 10.64
CA HIS A 34 8.06 1.52 10.73
C HIS A 34 8.53 0.46 9.71
N ASN A 35 9.41 0.81 8.77
CA ASN A 35 10.14 -0.19 7.97
C ASN A 35 11.04 -1.00 8.91
N LEU A 36 10.69 -2.26 9.16
CA LEU A 36 11.37 -3.13 10.11
C LEU A 36 12.81 -3.48 9.70
N GLY A 37 13.14 -3.33 8.41
CA GLY A 37 14.48 -3.49 7.84
C GLY A 37 15.36 -2.24 7.93
N ALA A 38 14.81 -1.10 8.40
CA ALA A 38 15.52 0.15 8.60
C ALA A 38 15.65 0.48 10.10
N ALA A 39 16.82 1.00 10.48
CA ALA A 39 16.98 1.60 11.80
C ALA A 39 16.19 2.92 11.88
N ASP A 40 15.93 3.37 13.11
CA ASP A 40 15.13 4.57 13.33
C ASP A 40 15.88 5.86 12.98
N GLY A 41 15.13 6.95 12.79
CA GLY A 41 15.68 8.28 12.53
C GLY A 41 16.34 8.44 11.15
N LEU A 42 16.77 9.68 10.89
CA LEU A 42 17.39 10.04 9.61
C LEU A 42 18.70 9.25 9.35
N ALA A 43 19.42 8.90 10.42
CA ALA A 43 20.62 8.08 10.34
C ALA A 43 20.31 6.67 9.82
N GLY A 44 19.21 6.06 10.26
CA GLY A 44 18.79 4.74 9.79
C GLY A 44 18.38 4.75 8.32
N PHE A 45 17.66 5.79 7.88
CA PHE A 45 17.37 6.02 6.47
C PHE A 45 18.65 6.18 5.63
N GLY A 46 19.58 7.03 6.08
CA GLY A 46 20.86 7.24 5.40
C GLY A 46 21.71 5.96 5.31
N ALA A 47 21.70 5.12 6.34
CA ALA A 47 22.40 3.85 6.34
C ALA A 47 21.81 2.85 5.33
N LEU A 48 20.48 2.84 5.14
CA LEU A 48 19.83 2.01 4.13
C LEU A 48 20.23 2.44 2.72
N LEU A 49 20.23 3.75 2.45
CA LEU A 49 20.68 4.29 1.16
C LEU A 49 22.15 3.96 0.88
N ALA A 50 23.01 4.09 1.90
CA ALA A 50 24.44 3.80 1.76
C ALA A 50 24.73 2.30 1.52
N ALA A 51 23.80 1.41 1.87
CA ALA A 51 23.94 -0.02 1.62
C ALA A 51 23.62 -0.42 0.16
N LEU A 52 22.99 0.47 -0.62
CA LEU A 52 22.70 0.23 -2.02
C LEU A 52 23.97 0.35 -2.86
N PRO A 53 24.24 -0.61 -3.77
CA PRO A 53 25.29 -0.42 -4.76
C PRO A 53 25.06 0.86 -5.58
N PRO A 54 26.12 1.60 -5.95
CA PRO A 54 25.97 2.80 -6.76
C PRO A 54 25.17 2.53 -8.04
N HIS A 55 24.17 3.37 -8.31
CA HIS A 55 23.31 3.30 -9.49
C HIS A 55 22.52 1.99 -9.68
N SER A 56 22.35 1.18 -8.63
CA SER A 56 21.58 -0.07 -8.72
C SER A 56 20.09 0.11 -8.50
N ALA A 57 19.67 1.19 -7.84
CA ALA A 57 18.27 1.39 -7.49
C ALA A 57 17.47 1.98 -8.66
N LYS A 58 16.24 1.48 -8.89
CA LYS A 58 15.21 2.15 -9.70
C LYS A 58 13.99 2.47 -8.88
N VAL A 59 13.39 3.63 -9.18
CA VAL A 59 12.19 4.13 -8.52
C VAL A 59 11.26 4.77 -9.55
N ASN A 60 10.03 4.28 -9.60
CA ASN A 60 8.96 4.86 -10.38
C ASN A 60 7.69 4.98 -9.52
N THR A 61 7.42 6.19 -9.01
CA THR A 61 6.18 6.46 -8.28
C THR A 61 5.02 6.56 -9.26
N VAL A 62 4.17 5.52 -9.26
CA VAL A 62 3.05 5.36 -10.21
C VAL A 62 1.92 6.33 -9.89
N ARG A 63 1.59 6.47 -8.60
CA ARG A 63 0.52 7.33 -8.10
C ARG A 63 0.83 7.81 -6.70
N VAL A 64 0.37 9.02 -6.38
CA VAL A 64 0.63 9.68 -5.09
C VAL A 64 -0.60 10.48 -4.67
N PHE A 65 -0.98 10.32 -3.41
CA PHE A 65 -2.20 10.87 -2.84
C PHE A 65 -1.93 11.55 -1.51
N GLN A 66 -2.86 12.41 -1.08
CA GLN A 66 -2.75 13.14 0.19
C GLN A 66 -4.08 13.12 0.95
N ASP A 67 -4.03 12.77 2.23
CA ASP A 67 -5.16 12.79 3.16
C ASP A 67 -4.73 13.55 4.43
N GLY A 68 -5.13 14.82 4.53
CA GLY A 68 -4.69 15.72 5.60
C GLY A 68 -3.16 15.83 5.65
N ASP A 69 -2.59 15.41 6.78
CA ASP A 69 -1.14 15.42 7.06
C ASP A 69 -0.42 14.18 6.53
N PHE A 70 -1.13 13.24 5.91
CA PHE A 70 -0.54 12.03 5.33
C PHE A 70 -0.40 12.16 3.82
N VAL A 71 0.73 11.70 3.30
CA VAL A 71 0.92 11.43 1.86
C VAL A 71 1.22 9.96 1.71
N PHE A 72 0.55 9.31 0.76
CA PHE A 72 0.82 7.91 0.45
C PHE A 72 1.05 7.72 -1.04
N ALA A 73 1.97 6.82 -1.37
CA ALA A 73 2.45 6.58 -2.72
C ALA A 73 2.40 5.09 -3.04
N HIS A 74 2.12 4.77 -4.30
CA HIS A 74 2.29 3.44 -4.86
C HIS A 74 3.47 3.48 -5.83
N THR A 75 4.49 2.70 -5.55
CA THR A 75 5.81 2.86 -6.16
C THR A 75 6.35 1.53 -6.65
N GLU A 76 6.88 1.52 -7.87
CA GLU A 76 7.72 0.44 -8.37
C GLU A 76 9.16 0.70 -7.96
N TYR A 77 9.78 -0.33 -7.41
CA TYR A 77 11.14 -0.32 -6.94
C TYR A 77 11.94 -1.41 -7.64
N ASP A 78 13.21 -1.13 -7.92
CA ASP A 78 14.21 -2.16 -8.16
C ASP A 78 15.40 -1.86 -7.26
N PHE A 79 15.40 -2.39 -6.06
CA PHE A 79 16.55 -2.41 -5.16
C PHE A 79 16.57 -3.76 -4.47
N PHE A 80 17.68 -4.49 -4.52
CA PHE A 80 17.72 -5.90 -4.13
C PHE A 80 16.64 -6.75 -4.84
N GLY A 81 16.35 -6.45 -6.12
CA GLY A 81 15.31 -7.08 -6.95
C GLY A 81 14.02 -6.25 -7.08
N PRO A 82 13.17 -6.57 -8.07
CA PRO A 82 11.96 -5.81 -8.38
C PRO A 82 10.88 -5.99 -7.31
N LYS A 83 10.29 -4.87 -6.88
CA LYS A 83 9.26 -4.80 -5.85
C LYS A 83 8.22 -3.77 -6.23
N ILE A 84 7.01 -3.95 -5.73
CA ILE A 84 6.03 -2.88 -5.62
C ILE A 84 5.85 -2.53 -4.14
N GLY A 85 5.59 -1.27 -3.86
CA GLY A 85 5.50 -0.76 -2.50
C GLY A 85 4.40 0.26 -2.34
N PHE A 86 3.74 0.22 -1.19
CA PHE A 86 3.04 1.39 -0.69
C PHE A 86 3.88 2.05 0.38
N ASP A 87 4.09 3.35 0.24
CA ASP A 87 4.77 4.19 1.23
C ASP A 87 3.74 5.16 1.83
N ILE A 88 3.74 5.35 3.14
CA ILE A 88 2.93 6.33 3.86
C ILE A 88 3.87 7.24 4.63
N PHE A 89 3.70 8.55 4.48
CA PHE A 89 4.48 9.58 5.17
C PHE A 89 3.54 10.50 5.93
N ARG A 90 3.82 10.74 7.22
CA ARG A 90 3.14 11.78 8.01
C ARG A 90 3.98 13.05 8.07
N PHE A 91 3.31 14.18 7.91
CA PHE A 91 3.91 15.50 7.96
C PHE A 91 3.58 16.23 9.27
N GLU A 92 4.52 17.04 9.74
CA GLU A 92 4.29 18.10 10.71
C GLU A 92 5.10 19.33 10.29
N ASN A 93 4.47 20.51 10.28
CA ASN A 93 5.13 21.77 9.94
C ASN A 93 5.92 21.73 8.60
N GLY A 94 5.38 21.01 7.61
CA GLY A 94 5.99 20.85 6.28
C GLY A 94 7.20 19.91 6.23
N LYS A 95 7.46 19.14 7.29
CA LYS A 95 8.50 18.11 7.35
C LYS A 95 7.91 16.73 7.55
N ILE A 96 8.53 15.71 6.99
CA ILE A 96 8.19 14.31 7.24
C ILE A 96 8.71 13.92 8.62
N VAL A 97 7.82 13.41 9.46
CA VAL A 97 8.15 12.97 10.83
C VAL A 97 7.94 11.47 11.04
N GLU A 98 7.32 10.77 10.10
CA GLU A 98 7.03 9.35 10.28
C GLU A 98 6.82 8.68 8.94
N HIS A 99 7.27 7.44 8.81
CA HIS A 99 7.11 6.67 7.58
C HIS A 99 6.86 5.19 7.82
N TRP A 100 5.91 4.66 7.05
CA TRP A 100 5.56 3.24 6.93
C TRP A 100 5.69 2.80 5.49
N ASP A 101 6.07 1.55 5.28
CA ASP A 101 6.03 0.92 3.97
C ASP A 101 5.47 -0.50 4.03
N ASN A 102 5.02 -0.99 2.87
CA ASN A 102 4.67 -2.38 2.64
C ASN A 102 5.09 -2.80 1.23
N LEU A 103 6.13 -3.63 1.16
CA LEU A 103 6.82 -4.06 -0.05
C LEU A 103 6.46 -5.52 -0.38
N GLN A 104 6.22 -5.78 -1.65
CA GLN A 104 6.02 -7.10 -2.19
C GLN A 104 6.88 -7.28 -3.44
N GLU A 105 7.46 -8.47 -3.63
CA GLU A 105 8.14 -8.80 -4.89
C GLU A 105 7.20 -8.64 -6.08
N THR A 106 7.68 -8.02 -7.15
CA THR A 106 6.88 -7.85 -8.36
C THR A 106 6.61 -9.21 -8.99
N ALA A 107 5.34 -9.51 -9.23
CA ALA A 107 4.91 -10.68 -9.99
C ALA A 107 4.55 -10.30 -11.43
N GLY A 108 4.43 -11.31 -12.29
CA GLY A 108 3.87 -11.12 -13.63
C GLY A 108 2.40 -10.69 -13.58
N PRO A 109 1.81 -10.35 -14.75
CA PRO A 109 0.41 -10.00 -14.81
C PRO A 109 -0.48 -11.11 -14.25
N ASN A 110 -1.60 -10.73 -13.65
CA ASN A 110 -2.59 -11.71 -13.19
C ASN A 110 -3.25 -12.44 -14.38
N SER A 111 -4.14 -13.37 -14.08
CA SER A 111 -4.85 -14.16 -15.12
C SER A 111 -5.77 -13.32 -16.01
N SER A 112 -6.06 -12.07 -15.65
CA SER A 112 -6.77 -11.09 -16.48
C SER A 112 -5.85 -10.21 -17.34
N GLY A 113 -4.53 -10.29 -17.14
CA GLY A 113 -3.55 -9.49 -17.89
C GLY A 113 -3.18 -8.15 -17.27
N HIS A 114 -3.63 -7.87 -16.04
CA HIS A 114 -3.29 -6.66 -15.29
C HIS A 114 -1.97 -6.81 -14.54
N SER A 115 -1.14 -5.77 -14.56
CA SER A 115 0.06 -5.73 -13.73
C SER A 115 -0.34 -5.33 -12.30
N MET A 116 0.62 -5.38 -11.38
CA MET A 116 0.39 -4.92 -10.02
C MET A 116 0.27 -3.38 -9.93
N THR A 117 0.43 -2.65 -11.03
CA THR A 117 0.59 -1.18 -11.03
C THR A 117 -0.12 -0.46 -12.17
N ASP A 118 -0.67 -1.14 -13.17
CA ASP A 118 -1.45 -0.50 -14.24
C ASP A 118 -2.75 0.12 -13.70
N GLY A 119 -3.48 0.79 -14.58
CA GLY A 119 -4.70 1.52 -14.24
C GLY A 119 -4.47 3.00 -13.88
N PRO A 120 -5.54 3.71 -13.47
CA PRO A 120 -5.50 5.16 -13.29
C PRO A 120 -4.55 5.60 -12.17
N ALA A 121 -3.92 6.77 -12.35
CA ALA A 121 -3.01 7.36 -11.36
C ALA A 121 -3.54 8.65 -10.71
N ALA A 122 -4.50 9.32 -11.34
CA ALA A 122 -5.04 10.59 -10.88
C ALA A 122 -6.35 10.39 -10.12
N ALA A 123 -6.42 10.96 -8.91
CA ALA A 123 -7.66 11.02 -8.15
C ALA A 123 -8.67 11.97 -8.81
N VAL A 124 -9.93 11.54 -8.84
CA VAL A 124 -11.11 12.34 -9.19
C VAL A 124 -12.12 12.27 -8.04
N ASP A 125 -13.26 12.96 -8.14
CA ASP A 125 -14.31 12.96 -7.10
C ASP A 125 -13.78 13.36 -5.70
N LEU A 126 -12.94 14.40 -5.65
CA LEU A 126 -12.30 14.87 -4.40
C LEU A 126 -13.30 15.22 -3.29
N ASP A 127 -14.50 15.67 -3.66
CA ASP A 127 -15.63 15.95 -2.77
C ASP A 127 -16.24 14.70 -2.12
N LYS A 128 -15.96 13.51 -2.65
CA LYS A 128 -16.48 12.23 -2.16
C LYS A 128 -15.50 11.45 -1.27
N THR A 129 -14.31 11.98 -0.99
CA THR A 129 -13.24 11.31 -0.23
C THR A 129 -13.75 10.62 1.04
N GLU A 130 -14.49 11.34 1.89
CA GLU A 130 -14.99 10.80 3.16
C GLU A 130 -16.09 9.74 2.97
N ALA A 131 -16.94 9.88 1.95
CA ALA A 131 -17.94 8.86 1.62
C ALA A 131 -17.28 7.57 1.11
N ASN A 132 -16.24 7.72 0.29
CA ASN A 132 -15.47 6.61 -0.26
C ASN A 132 -14.70 5.87 0.84
N LYS A 133 -14.04 6.60 1.76
CA LYS A 133 -13.36 6.01 2.94
C LYS A 133 -14.34 5.20 3.79
N LYS A 134 -15.54 5.72 4.05
CA LYS A 134 -16.58 4.99 4.79
C LYS A 134 -17.01 3.71 4.09
N LEU A 135 -17.22 3.75 2.78
CA LEU A 135 -17.62 2.58 2.00
C LEU A 135 -16.55 1.49 2.02
N VAL A 136 -15.28 1.85 1.80
CA VAL A 136 -14.16 0.90 1.79
C VAL A 136 -13.90 0.36 3.20
N THR A 137 -14.03 1.17 4.24
CA THR A 137 -13.94 0.70 5.63
C THR A 137 -15.02 -0.33 5.93
N ALA A 138 -16.27 -0.07 5.51
CA ALA A 138 -17.37 -1.01 5.69
C ALA A 138 -17.15 -2.32 4.90
N PHE A 139 -16.61 -2.23 3.68
CA PHE A 139 -16.22 -3.40 2.90
C PHE A 139 -15.14 -4.23 3.61
N ALA A 140 -14.07 -3.59 4.08
CA ALA A 140 -12.98 -4.27 4.77
C ALA A 140 -13.49 -4.97 6.05
N ASP A 141 -14.31 -4.29 6.86
CA ASP A 141 -14.91 -4.89 8.06
C ASP A 141 -15.88 -6.03 7.71
N ASP A 142 -16.81 -5.81 6.78
CA ASP A 142 -17.80 -6.82 6.38
C ASP A 142 -17.14 -8.06 5.80
N ILE A 143 -16.26 -7.88 4.82
CA ILE A 143 -15.78 -8.96 3.96
C ILE A 143 -14.44 -9.50 4.45
N LEU A 144 -13.44 -8.63 4.63
CA LEU A 144 -12.07 -9.06 4.93
C LEU A 144 -11.91 -9.53 6.38
N VAL A 145 -12.50 -8.80 7.32
CA VAL A 145 -12.40 -9.11 8.76
C VAL A 145 -13.44 -10.15 9.18
N ASN A 146 -14.71 -9.97 8.80
CA ASN A 146 -15.82 -10.77 9.32
C ASN A 146 -16.40 -11.81 8.34
N GLY A 147 -15.93 -11.86 7.10
CA GLY A 147 -16.37 -12.88 6.12
C GLY A 147 -17.87 -12.86 5.80
N ARG A 148 -18.54 -11.71 5.91
CA ARG A 148 -19.99 -11.54 5.62
C ARG A 148 -20.26 -11.48 4.12
N MET A 149 -20.03 -12.60 3.44
CA MET A 149 -20.09 -12.72 1.98
C MET A 149 -21.48 -12.43 1.40
N ASP A 150 -22.54 -12.50 2.19
CA ASP A 150 -23.90 -12.08 1.81
C ASP A 150 -23.98 -10.59 1.44
N LYS A 151 -23.07 -9.77 1.95
CA LYS A 151 -22.99 -8.33 1.65
C LYS A 151 -22.10 -7.99 0.46
N LEU A 152 -21.29 -8.95 -0.02
CA LEU A 152 -20.22 -8.70 -0.99
C LEU A 152 -20.73 -7.96 -2.24
N ALA A 153 -21.79 -8.49 -2.87
CA ALA A 153 -22.35 -7.92 -4.10
C ALA A 153 -22.80 -6.45 -3.93
N GLY A 154 -23.16 -6.04 -2.71
CA GLY A 154 -23.58 -4.67 -2.41
C GLY A 154 -22.48 -3.62 -2.58
N TYR A 155 -21.20 -4.03 -2.59
CA TYR A 155 -20.06 -3.12 -2.70
C TYR A 155 -19.62 -2.83 -4.15
N PHE A 156 -20.13 -3.57 -5.13
CA PHE A 156 -19.69 -3.51 -6.51
C PHE A 156 -20.84 -3.14 -7.46
N GLN A 157 -20.53 -2.52 -8.61
CA GLN A 157 -21.51 -2.31 -9.68
C GLN A 157 -21.79 -3.62 -10.42
N GLY A 158 -23.05 -3.87 -10.81
CA GLY A 158 -23.41 -4.97 -11.71
C GLY A 158 -22.92 -6.35 -11.27
N ASN A 159 -23.00 -6.68 -9.97
CA ASN A 159 -22.43 -7.91 -9.38
C ASN A 159 -20.90 -8.07 -9.53
N GLY A 160 -20.21 -6.96 -9.82
CA GLY A 160 -18.76 -6.86 -9.92
C GLY A 160 -18.17 -7.38 -11.22
N ASP A 161 -18.94 -7.56 -12.29
CA ASP A 161 -18.39 -7.98 -13.59
C ASP A 161 -17.38 -6.96 -14.16
N SER A 162 -17.46 -5.69 -13.74
CA SER A 162 -16.54 -4.62 -14.11
C SER A 162 -15.45 -4.34 -13.06
N TYR A 163 -15.31 -5.19 -12.05
CA TYR A 163 -14.29 -5.04 -11.02
C TYR A 163 -12.93 -5.52 -11.54
N THR A 164 -11.97 -4.61 -11.60
CA THR A 164 -10.61 -4.90 -12.03
C THR A 164 -9.71 -5.22 -10.83
N GLN A 165 -8.92 -6.28 -10.96
CA GLN A 165 -8.01 -6.76 -9.93
C GLN A 165 -6.57 -6.67 -10.41
N HIS A 166 -5.67 -6.24 -9.52
CA HIS A 166 -4.23 -6.17 -9.79
C HIS A 166 -3.40 -7.09 -8.90
N ASN A 167 -4.01 -7.74 -7.89
CA ASN A 167 -3.36 -8.83 -7.17
C ASN A 167 -2.97 -9.94 -8.17
N PRO A 168 -1.70 -10.37 -8.21
CA PRO A 168 -1.20 -11.30 -9.22
C PRO A 168 -1.82 -12.71 -9.15
N LEU A 169 -2.42 -13.07 -8.01
CA LEU A 169 -3.04 -14.37 -7.76
C LEU A 169 -4.56 -14.38 -7.98
N ILE A 170 -5.17 -13.22 -8.27
CA ILE A 170 -6.63 -13.07 -8.33
C ILE A 170 -7.01 -12.44 -9.68
N ALA A 171 -7.94 -13.07 -10.39
CA ALA A 171 -8.49 -12.54 -11.63
C ALA A 171 -9.60 -11.50 -11.36
N ASP A 172 -10.02 -10.81 -12.41
CA ASP A 172 -11.09 -9.82 -12.33
C ASP A 172 -12.44 -10.41 -11.89
N GLY A 173 -13.30 -9.50 -11.45
CA GLY A 173 -14.66 -9.77 -11.06
C GLY A 173 -14.79 -10.54 -9.75
N LEU A 174 -16.03 -10.60 -9.23
CA LEU A 174 -16.30 -11.35 -8.01
C LEU A 174 -16.11 -12.86 -8.20
N SER A 175 -16.26 -13.35 -9.43
CA SER A 175 -15.97 -14.74 -9.77
C SER A 175 -14.47 -15.04 -9.67
N GLY A 176 -13.60 -14.15 -10.15
CA GLY A 176 -12.15 -14.24 -9.99
C GLY A 176 -11.72 -14.20 -8.52
N LEU A 177 -12.31 -13.29 -7.73
CA LEU A 177 -12.11 -13.21 -6.29
C LEU A 177 -12.50 -14.51 -5.57
N ALA A 178 -13.69 -15.04 -5.85
CA ALA A 178 -14.17 -16.29 -5.25
C ALA A 178 -13.30 -17.50 -5.64
N ALA A 179 -12.84 -17.55 -6.90
CA ALA A 179 -11.93 -18.58 -7.38
C ALA A 179 -10.56 -18.50 -6.68
N GLY A 180 -10.02 -17.29 -6.50
CA GLY A 180 -8.77 -17.05 -5.76
C GLY A 180 -8.85 -17.54 -4.31
N PHE A 181 -9.89 -17.16 -3.57
CA PHE A 181 -10.09 -17.65 -2.20
C PHE A 181 -10.26 -19.17 -2.13
N THR A 182 -10.98 -19.75 -3.09
CA THR A 182 -11.14 -21.21 -3.18
C THR A 182 -9.79 -21.91 -3.44
N ALA A 183 -8.94 -21.34 -4.30
CA ALA A 183 -7.61 -21.88 -4.59
C ALA A 183 -6.69 -21.82 -3.37
N LEU A 184 -6.67 -20.69 -2.65
CA LEU A 184 -5.92 -20.55 -1.40
C LEU A 184 -6.40 -21.53 -0.34
N ALA A 185 -7.71 -21.66 -0.14
CA ALA A 185 -8.29 -22.60 0.81
C ALA A 185 -7.92 -24.06 0.47
N LYS A 186 -7.95 -24.45 -0.81
CA LYS A 186 -7.51 -25.78 -1.28
C LYS A 186 -6.02 -26.02 -1.04
N ALA A 187 -5.20 -24.97 -1.12
CA ALA A 187 -3.78 -25.02 -0.77
C ALA A 187 -3.51 -25.00 0.74
N GLY A 188 -4.55 -24.96 1.58
CA GLY A 188 -4.42 -24.84 3.03
C GLY A 188 -3.95 -23.46 3.50
N ILE A 189 -4.03 -22.45 2.64
CA ILE A 189 -3.64 -21.07 2.94
C ILE A 189 -4.90 -20.31 3.36
N THR A 190 -4.94 -19.89 4.62
CA THR A 190 -5.98 -19.01 5.15
C THR A 190 -5.48 -17.59 5.20
N ILE A 191 -6.24 -16.66 4.63
CA ILE A 191 -6.07 -15.22 4.84
C ILE A 191 -6.99 -14.84 6.01
N LYS A 192 -6.45 -14.13 6.99
CA LYS A 192 -7.22 -13.55 8.08
C LYS A 192 -6.77 -12.11 8.28
N TYR A 193 -7.73 -11.19 8.34
CA TYR A 193 -7.51 -9.83 8.76
C TYR A 193 -7.88 -9.71 10.25
N ASP A 194 -7.02 -9.08 11.03
CA ASP A 194 -7.18 -8.93 12.48
C ASP A 194 -7.49 -7.48 12.87
N HIS A 195 -6.75 -6.51 12.31
CA HIS A 195 -6.91 -5.11 12.69
C HIS A 195 -6.60 -4.15 11.53
N ILE A 196 -7.45 -3.12 11.36
CA ILE A 196 -7.21 -2.01 10.44
C ILE A 196 -6.55 -0.87 11.21
N HIS A 197 -5.33 -0.52 10.82
CA HIS A 197 -4.53 0.51 11.48
C HIS A 197 -4.73 1.90 10.85
N LYS A 198 -4.88 1.97 9.53
CA LYS A 198 -5.08 3.24 8.81
C LYS A 198 -6.07 3.10 7.66
N VAL A 199 -6.85 4.16 7.46
CA VAL A 199 -7.73 4.37 6.31
C VAL A 199 -7.43 5.76 5.74
N LEU A 200 -6.75 5.81 4.60
CA LEU A 200 -6.31 7.05 3.95
C LEU A 200 -6.97 7.18 2.58
N GLY A 201 -7.43 8.37 2.20
CA GLY A 201 -8.05 8.55 0.89
C GLY A 201 -7.88 9.94 0.29
N GLU A 202 -7.85 9.99 -1.05
CA GLU A 202 -7.95 11.22 -1.83
C GLU A 202 -8.90 10.97 -3.00
N GLY A 203 -10.05 11.64 -2.97
CA GLY A 203 -11.12 11.47 -3.95
C GLY A 203 -11.60 10.03 -4.03
N ASN A 204 -11.48 9.44 -5.21
CA ASN A 204 -11.91 8.08 -5.49
C ASN A 204 -10.89 6.99 -5.16
N PHE A 205 -9.74 7.31 -4.56
CA PHE A 205 -8.77 6.32 -4.08
C PHE A 205 -8.79 6.22 -2.55
N VAL A 206 -8.78 4.99 -2.02
CA VAL A 206 -8.72 4.71 -0.57
C VAL A 206 -7.75 3.56 -0.30
N LEU A 207 -6.74 3.81 0.53
CA LEU A 207 -5.79 2.83 1.03
C LEU A 207 -6.20 2.37 2.44
N ILE A 208 -6.20 1.05 2.65
CA ILE A 208 -6.32 0.40 3.96
C ILE A 208 -4.96 -0.19 4.31
N ALA A 209 -4.40 0.18 5.46
CA ALA A 209 -3.25 -0.50 6.04
C ALA A 209 -3.73 -1.34 7.22
N SER A 210 -3.52 -2.66 7.15
CA SER A 210 -4.05 -3.61 8.13
C SER A 210 -3.07 -4.75 8.41
N GLU A 211 -3.30 -5.45 9.51
CA GLU A 211 -2.55 -6.65 9.87
C GLU A 211 -3.45 -7.86 10.02
N GLY A 212 -2.84 -9.03 9.90
CA GLY A 212 -3.42 -10.29 10.31
C GLY A 212 -2.49 -11.45 10.04
N THR A 213 -3.01 -12.53 9.43
CA THR A 213 -2.19 -13.70 9.10
C THR A 213 -2.46 -14.26 7.71
N LEU A 214 -1.40 -14.74 7.07
CA LEU A 214 -1.45 -15.53 5.85
C LEU A 214 -0.84 -16.91 6.09
N GLY A 215 -1.65 -17.97 5.98
CA GLY A 215 -1.20 -19.34 6.29
C GLY A 215 -0.69 -19.48 7.73
N GLY A 216 -1.27 -18.72 8.67
CA GLY A 216 -0.87 -18.68 10.08
C GLY A 216 0.37 -17.85 10.40
N LYS A 217 1.00 -17.20 9.41
CA LYS A 217 2.14 -16.30 9.63
C LYS A 217 1.66 -14.85 9.76
N PRO A 218 2.18 -14.05 10.72
CA PRO A 218 1.89 -12.62 10.80
C PRO A 218 2.16 -11.91 9.48
N THR A 219 1.23 -11.09 9.02
CA THR A 219 1.28 -10.47 7.69
C THR A 219 0.64 -9.09 7.73
N SER A 220 1.23 -8.16 7.01
CA SER A 220 0.75 -6.80 6.78
C SER A 220 0.14 -6.73 5.38
N PHE A 221 -1.07 -6.19 5.29
CA PHE A 221 -1.85 -6.05 4.06
C PHE A 221 -2.13 -4.57 3.82
N TYR A 222 -1.70 -4.08 2.66
CA TYR A 222 -1.99 -2.74 2.21
C TYR A 222 -2.85 -2.83 0.96
N ASP A 223 -4.12 -2.46 1.08
CA ASP A 223 -5.13 -2.61 0.03
C ASP A 223 -5.57 -1.23 -0.46
N LEU A 224 -5.25 -0.89 -1.72
CA LEU A 224 -5.68 0.32 -2.39
C LEU A 224 -6.90 0.02 -3.26
N PHE A 225 -7.99 0.76 -3.04
CA PHE A 225 -9.21 0.66 -3.82
C PHE A 225 -9.44 1.93 -4.62
N ARG A 226 -9.89 1.77 -5.88
CA ARG A 226 -10.53 2.86 -6.63
C ARG A 226 -12.04 2.65 -6.64
N LEU A 227 -12.76 3.75 -6.43
CA LEU A 227 -14.21 3.79 -6.52
C LEU A 227 -14.67 4.46 -7.82
N GLN A 228 -15.85 4.03 -8.26
CA GLN A 228 -16.58 4.61 -9.38
C GLN A 228 -18.07 4.50 -9.10
N ASP A 229 -18.81 5.58 -9.33
CA ASP A 229 -20.28 5.62 -9.14
C ASP A 229 -20.72 5.09 -7.77
N GLY A 230 -19.96 5.42 -6.72
CA GLY A 230 -20.23 5.02 -5.34
C GLY A 230 -20.06 3.53 -5.05
N LYS A 231 -19.26 2.81 -5.85
CA LYS A 231 -18.92 1.38 -5.67
C LYS A 231 -17.43 1.14 -5.86
N ILE A 232 -16.93 0.02 -5.34
CA ILE A 232 -15.57 -0.43 -5.61
C ILE A 232 -15.48 -0.90 -7.07
N ALA A 233 -14.48 -0.39 -7.79
CA ALA A 233 -14.27 -0.68 -9.21
C ALA A 233 -12.90 -1.30 -9.49
N GLU A 234 -11.89 -1.06 -8.66
CA GLU A 234 -10.52 -1.49 -8.94
C GLU A 234 -9.74 -1.68 -7.63
N HIS A 235 -8.78 -2.60 -7.62
CA HIS A 235 -8.01 -2.95 -6.42
C HIS A 235 -6.56 -3.33 -6.71
N TRP A 236 -5.64 -2.79 -5.92
CA TRP A 236 -4.22 -3.14 -5.87
C TRP A 236 -3.85 -3.47 -4.43
N ASP A 237 -2.91 -4.38 -4.21
CA ASP A 237 -2.43 -4.69 -2.88
C ASP A 237 -0.92 -4.94 -2.79
N THR A 238 -0.41 -4.85 -1.58
CA THR A 238 0.84 -5.53 -1.18
C THR A 238 0.62 -6.41 0.04
N ILE A 239 1.25 -7.57 0.04
CA ILE A 239 1.20 -8.57 1.10
C ILE A 239 2.63 -8.83 1.58
N GLU A 240 2.96 -8.38 2.80
CA GLU A 240 4.31 -8.53 3.36
C GLU A 240 4.27 -9.29 4.68
N ALA A 241 5.09 -10.33 4.80
CA ALA A 241 5.24 -11.06 6.05
C ALA A 241 5.90 -10.17 7.11
N ILE A 242 5.36 -10.16 8.33
CA ILE A 242 5.96 -9.42 9.45
C ILE A 242 7.02 -10.33 10.09
N PRO A 243 8.32 -10.00 10.00
CA PRO A 243 9.38 -10.82 10.59
C PRO A 243 9.27 -10.85 12.13
N PRO A 244 9.89 -11.83 12.80
CA PRO A 244 9.93 -11.86 14.27
C PRO A 244 10.68 -10.63 14.81
N LYS A 245 10.32 -10.18 16.02
CA LYS A 245 10.91 -9.00 16.67
C LYS A 245 12.44 -9.01 16.78
N SER A 246 13.06 -10.18 16.81
CA SER A 246 14.52 -10.34 16.84
C SER A 246 15.23 -9.85 15.58
N GLU A 247 14.50 -9.70 14.46
CA GLU A 247 15.04 -9.23 13.19
C GLU A 247 14.77 -7.74 12.95
N TRP A 248 14.01 -7.09 13.83
CA TRP A 248 13.64 -5.68 13.67
C TRP A 248 14.83 -4.76 13.95
N LYS A 249 15.05 -3.78 13.08
CA LYS A 249 16.10 -2.76 13.26
C LYS A 249 15.63 -1.52 14.02
N ASN A 250 14.34 -1.43 14.33
CA ASN A 250 13.75 -0.38 15.16
C ASN A 250 12.73 -0.96 16.15
N GLY A 251 12.33 -0.16 17.14
CA GLY A 251 11.37 -0.55 18.18
C GLY A 251 9.93 -0.09 17.96
N ASN A 252 9.65 0.58 16.83
CA ASN A 252 8.37 1.26 16.60
C ASN A 252 7.27 0.30 16.11
N GLY A 253 7.66 -0.86 15.58
CA GLY A 253 6.74 -1.84 15.04
C GLY A 253 6.25 -1.49 13.64
N ARG A 254 5.35 -2.31 13.10
CA ARG A 254 4.95 -2.24 11.69
C ARG A 254 3.90 -1.16 11.38
N PHE A 255 3.19 -0.64 12.38
CA PHE A 255 2.03 0.24 12.22
C PHE A 255 2.01 1.43 13.17
#